data_AF-A0A1Y2BDR7-F1
#
_entry.id   AF-A0A1Y2BDR7-F1
#
_cell.length_a   1.000
_cell.length_b   1.000
_cell.length_c   1.000
_cell.angle_alpha   90.00
_cell.angle_beta   90.00
_cell.angle_gamma   90.00
#
_symmetry.space_group_name_H-M   'P 1'
#
loop_
_entity.id
_entity.type
_entity.pdbx_description
1 polymer ?
#
loop_
_entity_poly.entity_id
_entity_poly.type
_entity_poly.pdbx_seq_one_letter_code
_entity_poly.pdbx_strand_id
1 'polypeptide(L)'
;MSFLKRFVAGVNGMYDTKTSAPGETGPAEEPVVLKLSELQINDYNLKVVLVLVVLLTALPAMTQPLDAVLFAGADPVANFIKKIELHEVVPRLDTPFHELWTHAGILVDKSVLPLDCLEEGKLYLYESVFSGEVAGYVYSKVLPVDHPTKPGSFHLGPQIRDFAAVVKEGDSDVGICPLTPEERAFMEARLKENPTLLLDLYNKYHEFGYPITNLLPVIASASQSLYKDLEIFSNVTKEFFPHPSQSKKNTVFCSELVSIIYKEIGHKSFANASPDTFTPLAVEVVPEFGNAVYYAKENKILLLTNNDRTLSANPLVTRAQKKIQSLKLHDHWVQMPPGGGVPEGAQKVGHDTDGVEIYVARVKIGSAYRLGKIRQGAKFPLVNYFEREIEIRYGHEVLHSLEDTMWVEDKNGNVPAHAVEAGCEEDGTCFYIARVAVGHHGLFQGFDKHEGAYSCGGVAINLKGARVPFGGKELHETVYQVLCHKQ
;
A
#
# COMPACT_ATOMS: atom_id res chain seq x y z
N MET A 1 -7.48 2.85 -42.70
CA MET A 1 -8.14 1.54 -42.51
C MET A 1 -7.28 0.33 -42.91
N SER A 2 -6.60 0.32 -44.07
CA SER A 2 -5.70 -0.79 -44.48
C SER A 2 -4.56 -1.06 -43.48
N PHE A 3 -3.91 0.00 -42.98
CA PHE A 3 -2.87 -0.09 -41.93
C PHE A 3 -3.38 -0.71 -40.63
N LEU A 4 -4.55 -0.26 -40.14
CA LEU A 4 -5.17 -0.77 -38.91
C LEU A 4 -5.52 -2.26 -39.02
N LYS A 5 -5.97 -2.72 -40.20
CA LYS A 5 -6.26 -4.15 -40.45
C LYS A 5 -4.99 -5.01 -40.45
N ARG A 6 -3.88 -4.52 -41.00
CA ARG A 6 -2.59 -5.25 -40.98
C ARG A 6 -1.96 -5.29 -39.58
N PHE A 7 -2.06 -4.19 -38.84
CA PHE A 7 -1.54 -4.11 -37.47
C PHE A 7 -2.31 -5.03 -36.51
N VAL A 8 -3.65 -5.02 -36.55
CA VAL A 8 -4.48 -5.91 -35.72
C VAL A 8 -4.28 -7.39 -36.10
N ALA A 9 -4.07 -7.71 -37.38
CA ALA A 9 -3.76 -9.07 -37.81
C ALA A 9 -2.39 -9.57 -37.31
N GLY A 10 -1.38 -8.69 -37.27
CA GLY A 10 -0.05 -9.03 -36.74
C GLY A 10 -0.05 -9.27 -35.23
N VAL A 11 -0.79 -8.46 -34.47
CA VAL A 11 -0.92 -8.64 -33.00
C VAL A 11 -1.69 -9.92 -32.67
N ASN A 12 -2.80 -10.23 -33.38
CA ASN A 12 -3.56 -11.44 -33.14
C ASN A 12 -2.81 -12.72 -33.54
N GLY A 13 -1.91 -12.67 -34.52
CA GLY A 13 -1.06 -13.80 -34.91
C GLY A 13 0.02 -14.16 -33.89
N MET A 14 0.35 -13.24 -32.98
CA MET A 14 1.37 -13.45 -31.94
C MET A 14 0.86 -14.26 -30.73
N TYR A 15 -0.47 -14.37 -30.55
CA TYR A 15 -1.09 -14.99 -29.36
C TYR A 15 -1.81 -16.32 -29.63
N ASP A 16 -1.85 -16.80 -30.88
CA ASP A 16 -2.49 -18.09 -31.21
C ASP A 16 -1.44 -19.21 -31.30
N THR A 17 -0.88 -19.62 -30.15
CA THR A 17 -0.09 -20.86 -30.05
C THR A 17 -1.01 -22.07 -29.92
N LYS A 18 -1.73 -22.39 -31.00
CA LYS A 18 -2.30 -23.74 -31.14
C LYS A 18 -1.19 -24.71 -31.48
N THR A 19 -1.00 -25.70 -30.61
CA THR A 19 -0.24 -26.93 -30.85
C THR A 19 -0.70 -27.60 -32.14
N SER A 20 0.05 -27.40 -33.23
CA SER A 20 -0.04 -28.21 -34.44
C SER A 20 0.88 -29.43 -34.33
N ALA A 21 0.37 -30.58 -34.78
CA ALA A 21 1.07 -31.85 -34.82
C ALA A 21 2.34 -31.79 -35.70
N PRO A 22 3.37 -32.60 -35.42
CA PRO A 22 4.65 -32.51 -36.10
C PRO A 22 4.54 -33.10 -37.51
N GLY A 23 4.66 -32.25 -38.53
CA GLY A 23 4.86 -32.72 -39.89
C GLY A 23 4.39 -31.74 -40.96
N GLU A 24 5.05 -30.59 -41.09
CA GLU A 24 5.23 -29.88 -42.36
C GLU A 24 6.11 -28.64 -42.12
N THR A 25 7.35 -28.67 -42.63
CA THR A 25 8.29 -27.54 -42.58
C THR A 25 8.05 -26.62 -43.77
N GLY A 26 7.17 -25.63 -43.61
CA GLY A 26 7.12 -24.44 -44.48
C GLY A 26 8.20 -23.43 -44.11
N PRO A 27 8.64 -22.55 -45.03
CA PRO A 27 9.63 -21.52 -44.74
C PRO A 27 9.09 -20.53 -43.69
N ALA A 28 9.89 -20.25 -42.67
CA ALA A 28 9.57 -19.25 -41.65
C ALA A 28 9.42 -17.87 -42.29
N GLU A 29 8.25 -17.24 -42.13
CA GLU A 29 8.06 -15.84 -42.48
C GLU A 29 8.87 -14.96 -41.51
N GLU A 30 9.77 -14.14 -42.04
CA GLU A 30 10.54 -13.18 -41.24
C GLU A 30 9.60 -12.14 -40.58
N PRO A 31 9.82 -11.80 -39.30
CA PRO A 31 9.05 -10.76 -38.65
C PRO A 31 9.31 -9.41 -39.33
N VAL A 32 8.23 -8.75 -39.77
CA VAL A 32 8.28 -7.42 -40.35
C VAL A 32 8.61 -6.40 -39.26
N VAL A 33 9.89 -6.05 -39.12
CA VAL A 33 10.35 -4.96 -38.25
C VAL A 33 10.19 -3.63 -38.99
N LEU A 34 9.14 -2.87 -38.68
CA LEU A 34 8.96 -1.51 -39.21
C LEU A 34 9.88 -0.54 -38.47
N LYS A 35 10.80 0.11 -39.19
CA LYS A 35 11.61 1.21 -38.64
C LYS A 35 10.75 2.48 -38.51
N LEU A 36 10.61 2.97 -37.28
CA LEU A 36 9.89 4.21 -36.95
C LEU A 36 10.41 5.46 -37.69
N SER A 37 11.64 5.43 -38.20
CA SER A 37 12.29 6.53 -38.91
C SER A 37 11.71 6.83 -40.30
N GLU A 38 10.86 5.97 -40.87
CA GLU A 38 10.32 6.13 -42.23
C GLU A 38 8.87 6.66 -42.28
N LEU A 39 8.27 6.91 -41.12
CA LEU A 39 6.89 7.41 -41.03
C LEU A 39 6.85 8.94 -41.09
N GLN A 40 6.41 9.49 -42.23
CA GLN A 40 5.95 10.89 -42.28
C GLN A 40 4.57 10.98 -41.60
N ILE A 41 4.55 11.41 -40.34
CA ILE A 41 3.34 11.52 -39.53
C ILE A 41 3.00 13.01 -39.37
N ASN A 42 1.88 13.47 -39.94
CA ASN A 42 1.31 14.78 -39.62
C ASN A 42 0.82 14.80 -38.15
N ASP A 43 0.91 15.95 -37.46
CA ASP A 43 0.66 16.12 -36.01
C ASP A 43 -0.61 15.44 -35.46
N TYR A 44 -1.67 15.38 -36.26
CA TYR A 44 -2.92 14.70 -35.88
C TYR A 44 -2.77 13.18 -35.75
N ASN A 45 -2.01 12.56 -36.66
CA ASN A 45 -1.71 11.14 -36.62
C ASN A 45 -0.70 10.81 -35.51
N LEU A 46 0.16 11.77 -35.10
CA LEU A 46 1.09 11.56 -33.99
C LEU A 46 0.34 11.43 -32.67
N LYS A 47 -0.68 12.26 -32.41
CA LYS A 47 -1.53 12.15 -31.22
C LYS A 47 -2.31 10.83 -31.20
N VAL A 48 -2.85 10.39 -32.34
CA VAL A 48 -3.58 9.11 -32.43
C VAL A 48 -2.65 7.92 -32.26
N VAL A 49 -1.45 7.95 -32.85
CA VAL A 49 -0.43 6.90 -32.67
C VAL A 49 0.11 6.89 -31.25
N LEU A 50 0.33 8.04 -30.61
CA LEU A 50 0.76 8.11 -29.21
C LEU A 50 -0.33 7.57 -28.28
N VAL A 51 -1.60 7.92 -28.52
CA VAL A 51 -2.75 7.39 -27.76
C VAL A 51 -2.92 5.89 -27.98
N LEU A 52 -2.76 5.40 -29.22
CA LEU A 52 -2.80 3.96 -29.51
C LEU A 52 -1.61 3.21 -28.92
N VAL A 53 -0.39 3.77 -28.97
CA VAL A 53 0.80 3.17 -28.36
C VAL A 53 0.62 3.12 -26.85
N VAL A 54 0.12 4.20 -26.21
CA VAL A 54 -0.19 4.23 -24.77
C VAL A 54 -1.33 3.27 -24.39
N LEU A 55 -2.35 3.10 -25.24
CA LEU A 55 -3.43 2.12 -25.05
C LEU A 55 -2.99 0.67 -25.32
N LEU A 56 -1.99 0.46 -26.17
CA LEU A 56 -1.42 -0.85 -26.49
C LEU A 56 -0.30 -1.27 -25.53
N THR A 57 0.29 -0.35 -24.75
CA THR A 57 1.33 -0.64 -23.77
C THR A 57 0.81 -0.93 -22.37
N ALA A 58 -0.48 -0.70 -22.08
CA ALA A 58 -1.11 -1.23 -20.87
C ALA A 58 -1.49 -2.71 -21.10
N LEU A 59 -0.49 -3.56 -21.36
CA LEU A 59 -0.69 -4.99 -21.28
C LEU A 59 -1.06 -5.34 -19.83
N PRO A 60 -2.06 -6.21 -19.61
CA PRO A 60 -2.42 -6.61 -18.26
C PRO A 60 -1.19 -7.20 -17.57
N ALA A 61 -0.91 -6.71 -16.36
CA ALA A 61 0.17 -7.27 -15.55
C ALA A 61 -0.19 -8.73 -15.24
N MET A 62 0.62 -9.65 -15.78
CA MET A 62 0.51 -11.06 -15.44
C MET A 62 1.22 -11.27 -14.12
N THR A 63 0.49 -11.82 -13.15
CA THR A 63 1.06 -12.26 -11.88
C THR A 63 1.94 -13.47 -12.13
N GLN A 64 3.11 -13.51 -11.52
CA GLN A 64 4.07 -14.59 -11.70
C GLN A 64 4.45 -15.20 -10.35
N PRO A 65 4.92 -16.45 -10.34
CA PRO A 65 5.57 -16.98 -9.15
C PRO A 65 6.68 -16.04 -8.67
N LEU A 66 6.84 -15.97 -7.36
CA LEU A 66 7.78 -15.13 -6.62
C LEU A 66 7.49 -13.63 -6.63
N ASP A 67 6.31 -13.21 -7.07
CA ASP A 67 5.80 -11.88 -6.72
C ASP A 67 5.36 -11.86 -5.26
N ALA A 68 5.62 -10.76 -4.55
CA ALA A 68 5.12 -10.59 -3.20
C ALA A 68 3.63 -10.20 -3.23
N VAL A 69 2.87 -10.70 -2.26
CA VAL A 69 1.44 -10.42 -2.08
C VAL A 69 1.26 -9.74 -0.74
N LEU A 70 0.56 -8.62 -0.71
CA LEU A 70 0.31 -7.82 0.48
C LEU A 70 -1.20 -7.72 0.71
N PHE A 71 -1.62 -7.76 1.98
CA PHE A 71 -3.03 -7.65 2.36
C PHE A 71 -3.23 -6.51 3.35
N ALA A 72 -4.26 -5.71 3.15
CA ALA A 72 -4.67 -4.67 4.07
C ALA A 72 -5.95 -5.08 4.81
N GLY A 73 -5.77 -5.81 5.92
CA GLY A 73 -6.87 -6.27 6.76
C GLY A 73 -7.46 -5.17 7.64
N ALA A 74 -8.63 -5.45 8.20
CA ALA A 74 -9.35 -4.56 9.12
C ALA A 74 -9.75 -5.24 10.44
N ASP A 75 -9.33 -6.50 10.66
CA ASP A 75 -9.55 -7.19 11.92
C ASP A 75 -8.69 -6.59 13.06
N PRO A 76 -8.93 -6.96 14.33
CA PRO A 76 -8.18 -6.38 15.46
C PRO A 76 -6.66 -6.54 15.38
N VAL A 77 -6.15 -7.66 14.85
CA VAL A 77 -4.71 -7.90 14.69
C VAL A 77 -4.17 -7.02 13.57
N ALA A 78 -4.88 -6.97 12.44
CA ALA A 78 -4.52 -6.09 11.32
C ALA A 78 -4.45 -4.61 11.74
N ASN A 79 -5.47 -4.09 12.43
CA ASN A 79 -5.48 -2.71 12.93
C ASN A 79 -4.32 -2.41 13.89
N PHE A 80 -3.94 -3.41 14.68
CA PHE A 80 -2.79 -3.29 15.57
C PHE A 80 -1.47 -3.21 14.78
N ILE A 81 -1.30 -4.03 13.73
CA ILE A 81 -0.13 -3.95 12.82
C ILE A 81 -0.06 -2.57 12.16
N LYS A 82 -1.18 -2.04 11.65
CA LYS A 82 -1.26 -0.68 11.08
C LYS A 82 -0.73 0.39 12.05
N LYS A 83 -1.07 0.30 13.34
CA LYS A 83 -0.58 1.25 14.36
C LYS A 83 0.94 1.20 14.53
N ILE A 84 1.52 0.01 14.47
CA ILE A 84 2.96 -0.19 14.60
C ILE A 84 3.68 0.35 13.39
N GLU A 85 3.25 -0.03 12.19
CA GLU A 85 3.83 0.45 10.95
C GLU A 85 3.80 1.97 10.89
N LEU A 86 2.68 2.56 11.30
CA LEU A 86 2.54 4.00 11.40
C LEU A 86 3.52 4.64 12.38
N HIS A 87 3.78 4.01 13.52
CA HIS A 87 4.68 4.55 14.54
C HIS A 87 6.15 4.40 14.17
N GLU A 88 6.48 3.31 13.48
CA GLU A 88 7.86 2.86 13.41
C GLU A 88 8.44 2.78 12.02
N VAL A 89 7.60 2.49 11.04
CA VAL A 89 8.02 2.29 9.65
C VAL A 89 7.82 3.58 8.88
N VAL A 90 6.59 4.11 8.87
CA VAL A 90 6.21 5.30 8.10
C VAL A 90 7.15 6.49 8.32
N PRO A 91 7.55 6.87 9.55
CA PRO A 91 8.44 8.02 9.76
C PRO A 91 9.86 7.83 9.19
N ARG A 92 10.23 6.59 8.83
CA ARG A 92 11.53 6.23 8.27
C ARG A 92 11.49 6.06 6.74
N LEU A 93 10.30 6.03 6.14
CA LEU A 93 10.14 5.87 4.70
C LEU A 93 10.43 7.17 3.96
N ASP A 94 11.29 7.10 2.95
CA ASP A 94 11.59 8.17 1.99
C ASP A 94 10.94 7.93 0.61
N THR A 95 10.30 6.78 0.44
CA THR A 95 9.54 6.39 -0.75
C THR A 95 8.03 6.42 -0.48
N PRO A 96 7.19 6.79 -1.48
CA PRO A 96 5.75 6.70 -1.35
C PRO A 96 5.32 5.25 -1.20
N PHE A 97 4.23 5.04 -0.47
CA PHE A 97 3.62 3.73 -0.29
C PHE A 97 2.11 3.78 -0.57
N HIS A 98 1.53 2.63 -0.86
CA HIS A 98 0.17 2.49 -1.34
C HIS A 98 -0.85 2.20 -0.24
N GLU A 99 -0.48 1.51 0.84
CA GLU A 99 -1.42 1.15 1.90
C GLU A 99 -0.67 0.79 3.19
N LEU A 100 -1.34 0.82 4.34
CA LEU A 100 -0.80 0.15 5.53
C LEU A 100 -1.10 -1.34 5.45
N TRP A 101 -0.15 -2.10 4.92
CA TRP A 101 -0.26 -3.53 4.77
C TRP A 101 -0.15 -4.24 6.12
N THR A 102 -0.95 -5.26 6.32
CA THR A 102 -1.02 -5.97 7.61
C THR A 102 -0.58 -7.41 7.50
N HIS A 103 -0.39 -7.91 6.29
CA HIS A 103 0.04 -9.28 6.05
C HIS A 103 0.75 -9.39 4.71
N ALA A 104 1.65 -10.37 4.60
CA ALA A 104 2.47 -10.59 3.42
C ALA A 104 2.67 -12.09 3.10
N GLY A 105 2.83 -12.40 1.83
CA GLY A 105 3.23 -13.73 1.34
C GLY A 105 3.91 -13.62 -0.02
N ILE A 106 4.21 -14.76 -0.64
CA ILE A 106 4.69 -14.80 -2.03
C ILE A 106 3.83 -15.72 -2.88
N LEU A 107 3.72 -15.41 -4.16
CA LEU A 107 3.13 -16.32 -5.13
C LEU A 107 4.08 -17.48 -5.39
N VAL A 108 3.55 -18.68 -5.51
CA VAL A 108 4.28 -19.88 -5.93
C VAL A 108 3.41 -20.69 -6.89
N ASP A 109 4.05 -21.50 -7.72
CA ASP A 109 3.39 -22.59 -8.43
C ASP A 109 4.31 -23.82 -8.46
N LYS A 110 3.85 -24.88 -9.12
CA LYS A 110 4.59 -26.14 -9.22
C LYS A 110 5.96 -26.00 -9.89
N SER A 111 6.16 -24.98 -10.74
CA SER A 111 7.43 -24.78 -11.46
C SER A 111 8.55 -24.31 -10.54
N VAL A 112 8.23 -23.53 -9.49
CA VAL A 112 9.22 -23.03 -8.51
C VAL A 112 9.18 -23.80 -7.19
N LEU A 113 8.04 -24.43 -6.85
CA LEU A 113 7.85 -25.22 -5.64
C LEU A 113 7.15 -26.54 -6.00
N PRO A 114 7.89 -27.59 -6.39
CA PRO A 114 7.33 -28.80 -7.02
C PRO A 114 6.72 -29.77 -5.99
N LEU A 115 5.73 -29.31 -5.22
CA LEU A 115 4.97 -30.14 -4.30
C LEU A 115 3.87 -30.91 -5.04
N ASP A 116 3.62 -32.15 -4.61
CA ASP A 116 2.64 -33.04 -5.24
C ASP A 116 1.21 -32.50 -5.19
N CYS A 117 0.87 -31.76 -4.12
CA CYS A 117 -0.45 -31.16 -3.92
C CYS A 117 -0.74 -29.97 -4.85
N LEU A 118 0.25 -29.44 -5.56
CA LEU A 118 0.06 -28.29 -6.45
C LEU A 118 -0.31 -28.74 -7.86
N GLU A 119 -1.31 -28.07 -8.42
CA GLU A 119 -1.75 -28.21 -9.80
C GLU A 119 -0.84 -27.44 -10.78
N GLU A 120 -0.57 -28.03 -11.95
CA GLU A 120 0.26 -27.42 -12.99
C GLU A 120 -0.39 -26.13 -13.54
N GLY A 121 0.38 -25.05 -13.61
CA GLY A 121 -0.12 -23.77 -14.12
C GLY A 121 -1.11 -23.04 -13.21
N LYS A 122 -1.28 -23.45 -11.95
CA LYS A 122 -2.09 -22.74 -10.96
C LYS A 122 -1.22 -22.00 -9.94
N LEU A 123 -1.60 -20.78 -9.58
CA LEU A 123 -0.90 -19.98 -8.57
C LEU A 123 -1.44 -20.25 -7.17
N TYR A 124 -0.52 -20.31 -6.23
CA TYR A 124 -0.77 -20.48 -4.81
C TYR A 124 -0.06 -19.39 -4.04
N LEU A 125 -0.53 -19.15 -2.83
CA LEU A 125 0.06 -18.21 -1.88
C LEU A 125 0.84 -19.00 -0.83
N TYR A 126 2.14 -18.74 -0.72
CA TYR A 126 2.98 -19.23 0.36
C TYR A 126 3.19 -18.12 1.39
N GLU A 127 2.69 -18.34 2.60
CA GLU A 127 2.61 -17.32 3.64
C GLU A 127 2.64 -17.95 5.04
N SER A 128 2.94 -17.15 6.07
CA SER A 128 2.77 -17.57 7.47
C SER A 128 1.58 -16.85 8.09
N VAL A 129 0.48 -17.55 8.36
CA VAL A 129 -0.79 -16.93 8.81
C VAL A 129 -1.63 -17.88 9.66
N PHE A 130 -2.72 -17.36 10.20
CA PHE A 130 -3.82 -18.11 10.79
C PHE A 130 -4.87 -18.45 9.72
N SER A 131 -5.24 -19.72 9.56
CA SER A 131 -6.35 -20.15 8.70
C SER A 131 -7.29 -21.10 9.44
N GLY A 132 -8.58 -21.14 9.06
CA GLY A 132 -9.62 -21.93 9.72
C GLY A 132 -10.39 -21.18 10.81
N GLU A 133 -10.98 -21.94 11.74
CA GLU A 133 -11.87 -21.44 12.80
C GLU A 133 -11.28 -21.67 14.19
N VAL A 134 -11.25 -20.63 15.02
CA VAL A 134 -10.90 -20.75 16.45
C VAL A 134 -11.85 -19.97 17.33
N ALA A 135 -12.32 -20.63 18.38
CA ALA A 135 -13.23 -20.07 19.36
C ALA A 135 -14.48 -19.41 18.73
N GLY A 136 -15.00 -19.99 17.63
CA GLY A 136 -16.15 -19.47 16.89
C GLY A 136 -15.86 -18.30 15.95
N TYR A 137 -14.60 -17.86 15.86
CA TYR A 137 -14.16 -16.86 14.89
C TYR A 137 -13.49 -17.55 13.69
N VAL A 138 -14.01 -17.30 12.49
CA VAL A 138 -13.47 -17.82 11.24
C VAL A 138 -12.46 -16.82 10.68
N TYR A 139 -11.17 -17.11 10.81
CA TYR A 139 -10.10 -16.28 10.26
C TYR A 139 -10.03 -16.39 8.73
N SER A 140 -10.13 -17.62 8.22
CA SER A 140 -10.19 -17.91 6.79
C SER A 140 -10.87 -19.25 6.55
N LYS A 141 -11.76 -19.30 5.57
CA LYS A 141 -12.41 -20.52 5.05
C LYS A 141 -11.54 -21.22 4.03
N VAL A 142 -10.53 -20.54 3.49
CA VAL A 142 -9.56 -21.11 2.57
C VAL A 142 -8.46 -21.79 3.39
N LEU A 143 -8.55 -23.12 3.43
CA LEU A 143 -7.64 -23.96 4.20
C LEU A 143 -6.36 -24.28 3.41
N PRO A 144 -5.27 -24.64 4.10
CA PRO A 144 -4.03 -25.05 3.45
C PRO A 144 -4.21 -26.29 2.59
N VAL A 145 -3.51 -26.33 1.44
CA VAL A 145 -3.48 -27.49 0.54
C VAL A 145 -2.34 -28.45 0.84
N ASP A 146 -1.32 -27.97 1.54
CA ASP A 146 -0.12 -28.69 1.97
C ASP A 146 -0.27 -29.34 3.35
N HIS A 147 -1.27 -28.92 4.12
CA HIS A 147 -1.60 -29.50 5.42
C HIS A 147 -3.06 -29.99 5.46
N PRO A 148 -3.31 -31.29 5.65
CA PRO A 148 -4.67 -31.78 5.80
C PRO A 148 -5.30 -31.22 7.09
N THR A 149 -6.25 -30.32 6.94
CA THR A 149 -7.03 -29.74 8.04
C THR A 149 -8.44 -30.33 8.03
N LYS A 150 -8.94 -30.72 9.21
CA LYS A 150 -10.32 -31.20 9.33
C LYS A 150 -11.29 -30.01 9.21
N PRO A 151 -12.52 -30.20 8.70
CA PRO A 151 -13.54 -29.15 8.76
C PRO A 151 -13.73 -28.66 10.21
N GLY A 152 -13.74 -27.35 10.42
CA GLY A 152 -13.82 -26.72 11.74
C GLY A 152 -12.51 -26.76 12.56
N SER A 153 -11.39 -27.18 11.97
CA SER A 153 -10.05 -27.01 12.55
C SER A 153 -9.37 -25.75 12.03
N PHE A 154 -8.14 -25.51 12.49
CA PHE A 154 -7.33 -24.38 12.08
C PHE A 154 -5.88 -24.82 11.85
N HIS A 155 -5.15 -24.04 11.06
CA HIS A 155 -3.70 -24.14 10.92
C HIS A 155 -3.06 -22.80 11.25
N LEU A 156 -1.84 -22.87 11.77
CA LEU A 156 -1.14 -21.73 12.32
C LEU A 156 0.36 -21.79 12.00
N GLY A 157 0.81 -20.94 11.07
CA GLY A 157 2.21 -20.87 10.64
C GLY A 157 2.32 -20.83 9.12
N PRO A 158 3.52 -21.13 8.59
CA PRO A 158 3.73 -21.30 7.16
C PRO A 158 2.77 -22.31 6.56
N GLN A 159 2.23 -21.98 5.40
CA GLN A 159 1.26 -22.80 4.68
C GLN A 159 1.10 -22.35 3.23
N ILE A 160 0.54 -23.23 2.41
CA ILE A 160 0.24 -22.96 1.00
C ILE A 160 -1.28 -22.97 0.80
N ARG A 161 -1.81 -21.90 0.22
CA ARG A 161 -3.25 -21.74 -0.04
C ARG A 161 -3.52 -21.40 -1.50
N ASP A 162 -4.72 -21.73 -1.97
CA ASP A 162 -5.19 -21.31 -3.29
C ASP A 162 -5.29 -19.78 -3.35
N PHE A 163 -4.43 -19.15 -4.14
CA PHE A 163 -4.30 -17.69 -4.17
C PHE A 163 -5.62 -17.02 -4.58
N ALA A 164 -6.24 -17.50 -5.66
CA ALA A 164 -7.50 -16.96 -6.17
C ALA A 164 -8.62 -17.03 -5.14
N ALA A 165 -8.72 -18.18 -4.45
CA ALA A 165 -9.69 -18.38 -3.38
C ALA A 165 -9.45 -17.41 -2.21
N VAL A 166 -8.19 -17.20 -1.80
CA VAL A 166 -7.83 -16.25 -0.73
C VAL A 166 -8.18 -14.83 -1.13
N VAL A 167 -7.88 -14.38 -2.35
CA VAL A 167 -8.22 -13.02 -2.80
C VAL A 167 -9.74 -12.80 -2.84
N LYS A 168 -10.50 -13.81 -3.27
CA LYS A 168 -11.97 -13.74 -3.29
C LYS A 168 -12.56 -13.65 -1.89
N GLU A 169 -11.87 -14.15 -0.88
CA GLU A 169 -12.31 -14.12 0.52
C GLU A 169 -12.24 -12.71 1.14
N GLY A 170 -13.14 -12.46 2.09
CA GLY A 170 -13.09 -11.29 2.97
C GLY A 170 -13.35 -9.96 2.27
N ASP A 171 -12.97 -8.88 2.94
CA ASP A 171 -13.10 -7.50 2.46
C ASP A 171 -11.74 -6.78 2.31
N SER A 172 -10.63 -7.48 2.59
CA SER A 172 -9.29 -6.90 2.52
C SER A 172 -8.90 -6.53 1.10
N ASP A 173 -8.16 -5.45 0.98
CA ASP A 173 -7.44 -5.12 -0.25
C ASP A 173 -6.21 -6.02 -0.38
N VAL A 174 -5.90 -6.40 -1.62
CA VAL A 174 -4.81 -7.32 -1.95
C VAL A 174 -3.96 -6.70 -3.04
N GLY A 175 -2.74 -6.30 -2.67
CA GLY A 175 -1.71 -5.80 -3.57
C GLY A 175 -0.73 -6.89 -3.99
N ILE A 176 -0.21 -6.79 -5.21
CA ILE A 176 0.86 -7.64 -5.73
C ILE A 176 2.03 -6.74 -6.11
N CYS A 177 3.19 -7.05 -5.56
CA CYS A 177 4.45 -6.38 -5.79
C CYS A 177 5.33 -7.28 -6.67
N PRO A 178 5.32 -7.09 -8.00
CA PRO A 178 6.12 -7.93 -8.89
C PRO A 178 7.58 -7.55 -8.80
N LEU A 179 8.45 -8.55 -8.94
CA LEU A 179 9.88 -8.29 -9.14
C LEU A 179 10.10 -7.45 -10.39
N THR A 180 11.04 -6.49 -10.33
CA THR A 180 11.52 -5.80 -11.52
C THR A 180 12.10 -6.79 -12.53
N PRO A 181 12.15 -6.46 -13.84
CA PRO A 181 12.72 -7.35 -14.84
C PRO A 181 14.15 -7.82 -14.51
N GLU A 182 14.97 -6.93 -13.95
CA GLU A 182 16.34 -7.24 -13.56
C GLU A 182 16.39 -8.23 -12.39
N GLU A 183 15.58 -8.01 -11.35
CA GLU A 183 15.53 -8.88 -10.18
C GLU A 183 14.86 -10.22 -10.48
N ARG A 184 13.92 -10.25 -11.43
CA ARG A 184 13.35 -11.50 -11.95
C ARG A 184 14.39 -12.32 -12.72
N ALA A 185 15.16 -11.69 -13.60
CA ALA A 185 16.22 -12.40 -14.32
C ALA A 185 17.29 -12.95 -13.35
N PHE A 186 17.62 -12.19 -12.30
CA PHE A 186 18.47 -12.67 -11.22
C PHE A 186 17.87 -13.90 -10.53
N MET A 187 16.59 -13.84 -10.14
CA MET A 187 15.88 -14.95 -9.53
C MET A 187 15.89 -16.22 -10.40
N GLU A 188 15.57 -16.08 -11.69
CA GLU A 188 15.56 -17.19 -12.64
C GLU A 188 16.94 -17.85 -12.77
N ALA A 189 18.00 -17.05 -12.77
CA ALA A 189 19.37 -17.57 -12.75
C ALA A 189 19.65 -18.37 -11.47
N ARG A 190 19.20 -17.87 -10.30
CA ARG A 190 19.37 -18.57 -9.01
C ARG A 190 18.60 -19.87 -8.94
N LEU A 191 17.36 -19.92 -9.43
CA LEU A 191 16.57 -21.17 -9.50
C LEU A 191 17.15 -22.15 -10.52
N LYS A 192 17.76 -21.67 -11.61
CA LYS A 192 18.48 -22.54 -12.54
C LYS A 192 19.72 -23.17 -11.90
N GLU A 193 20.43 -22.43 -11.06
CA GLU A 193 21.58 -22.93 -10.29
C GLU A 193 21.17 -23.90 -9.18
N ASN A 194 20.05 -23.62 -8.49
CA ASN A 194 19.48 -24.48 -7.45
C ASN A 194 17.96 -24.65 -7.64
N PRO A 195 17.52 -25.65 -8.43
CA PRO A 195 16.11 -25.88 -8.71
C PRO A 195 15.28 -26.28 -7.49
N THR A 196 15.91 -26.76 -6.41
CA THR A 196 15.22 -27.17 -5.18
C THR A 196 15.20 -26.07 -4.13
N LEU A 197 15.73 -24.87 -4.41
CA LEU A 197 15.91 -23.81 -3.41
C LEU A 197 14.64 -23.53 -2.59
N LEU A 198 13.49 -23.30 -3.24
CA LEU A 198 12.24 -23.05 -2.50
C LEU A 198 11.71 -24.30 -1.79
N LEU A 199 11.91 -25.48 -2.36
CA LEU A 199 11.51 -26.73 -1.71
C LEU A 199 12.33 -26.98 -0.44
N ASP A 200 13.62 -26.67 -0.46
CA ASP A 200 14.52 -26.77 0.69
C ASP A 200 14.10 -25.79 1.79
N LEU A 201 13.75 -24.54 1.42
CA LEU A 201 13.21 -23.54 2.34
C LEU A 201 11.85 -23.95 2.90
N TYR A 202 10.94 -24.44 2.07
CA TYR A 202 9.66 -24.98 2.50
C TYR A 202 9.85 -26.11 3.51
N ASN A 203 10.67 -27.12 3.18
CA ASN A 203 10.95 -28.24 4.08
C ASN A 203 11.56 -27.78 5.41
N LYS A 204 12.37 -26.73 5.40
CA LYS A 204 12.96 -26.14 6.61
C LYS A 204 11.93 -25.42 7.49
N TYR A 205 10.94 -24.74 6.91
CA TYR A 205 10.08 -23.81 7.64
C TYR A 205 8.60 -24.23 7.76
N HIS A 206 8.09 -25.16 6.96
CA HIS A 206 6.65 -25.52 6.93
C HIS A 206 6.07 -26.03 8.26
N GLU A 207 6.91 -26.57 9.15
CA GLU A 207 6.49 -27.01 10.49
C GLU A 207 6.55 -25.91 11.56
N PHE A 208 6.99 -24.70 11.20
CA PHE A 208 7.10 -23.59 12.13
C PHE A 208 5.70 -23.14 12.57
N GLY A 209 5.60 -22.67 13.82
CA GLY A 209 4.37 -22.08 14.31
C GLY A 209 4.22 -20.62 13.87
N TYR A 210 3.09 -20.03 14.18
CA TYR A 210 2.92 -18.58 14.17
C TYR A 210 3.07 -18.01 15.58
N PRO A 211 3.69 -16.82 15.76
CA PRO A 211 3.95 -16.25 17.07
C PRO A 211 2.71 -15.59 17.72
N ILE A 212 1.63 -16.33 18.00
CA ILE A 212 0.39 -15.75 18.59
C ILE A 212 0.67 -15.13 19.97
N THR A 213 1.34 -15.87 20.85
CA THR A 213 1.60 -15.43 22.24
C THR A 213 2.75 -14.44 22.33
N ASN A 214 3.48 -14.28 21.22
CA ASN A 214 4.67 -13.46 21.11
C ASN A 214 4.60 -12.65 19.82
N LEU A 215 3.50 -11.94 19.55
CA LEU A 215 3.50 -10.86 18.55
C LEU A 215 4.53 -9.77 18.93
N LEU A 216 4.97 -9.77 20.19
CA LEU A 216 5.87 -8.80 20.81
C LEU A 216 7.19 -8.59 20.07
N PRO A 217 7.97 -9.61 19.63
CA PRO A 217 9.21 -9.42 18.88
C PRO A 217 8.96 -8.81 17.50
N VAL A 218 7.83 -9.08 16.85
CA VAL A 218 7.42 -8.46 15.58
C VAL A 218 7.05 -6.99 15.78
N ILE A 219 6.38 -6.66 16.89
CA ILE A 219 6.09 -5.27 17.28
C ILE A 219 7.39 -4.51 17.61
N ALA A 220 8.28 -5.21 18.29
CA ALA A 220 9.51 -4.71 18.82
C ALA A 220 10.63 -4.57 17.78
N SER A 221 10.53 -5.29 16.67
CA SER A 221 11.45 -5.16 15.56
C SER A 221 11.18 -3.88 14.75
N ALA A 222 9.96 -3.35 14.84
CA ALA A 222 9.64 -2.02 14.39
C ALA A 222 10.33 -0.94 15.26
N SER A 223 10.51 -1.18 16.57
CA SER A 223 11.29 -0.29 17.47
C SER A 223 11.95 -0.93 18.65
N GLN A 224 13.25 -0.68 18.78
CA GLN A 224 14.04 -1.07 19.95
C GLN A 224 13.48 -0.53 21.29
N SER A 225 12.74 0.58 21.28
CA SER A 225 12.11 1.10 22.50
C SER A 225 10.86 0.29 22.87
N LEU A 226 9.99 -0.03 21.89
CA LEU A 226 8.87 -0.95 22.11
C LEU A 226 9.37 -2.36 22.47
N TYR A 227 10.51 -2.79 21.93
CA TYR A 227 11.15 -4.06 22.32
C TYR A 227 11.37 -4.15 23.82
N LYS A 228 12.01 -3.13 24.41
CA LYS A 228 12.33 -3.11 25.83
C LYS A 228 11.06 -3.05 26.70
N ASP A 229 10.09 -2.24 26.31
CA ASP A 229 8.84 -2.09 27.07
C ASP A 229 7.97 -3.37 27.00
N LEU A 230 7.99 -4.06 25.87
CA LEU A 230 7.28 -5.32 25.67
C LEU A 230 7.97 -6.53 26.29
N GLU A 231 9.30 -6.52 26.39
CA GLU A 231 10.03 -7.55 27.14
C GLU A 231 9.63 -7.50 28.63
N ILE A 232 9.46 -6.30 29.19
CA ILE A 232 8.93 -6.08 30.54
C ILE A 232 7.48 -6.62 30.64
N PHE A 233 6.60 -6.29 29.68
CA PHE A 233 5.22 -6.78 29.67
C PHE A 233 5.10 -8.30 29.48
N SER A 234 5.94 -8.90 28.63
CA SER A 234 6.03 -10.34 28.42
C SER A 234 6.45 -11.06 29.71
N ASN A 235 7.43 -10.51 30.43
CA ASN A 235 7.87 -11.06 31.70
C ASN A 235 6.78 -11.00 32.78
N VAL A 236 5.94 -9.95 32.77
CA VAL A 236 4.77 -9.84 33.64
C VAL A 236 3.66 -10.81 33.23
N THR A 237 3.32 -10.90 31.94
CA THR A 237 2.22 -11.78 31.47
C THR A 237 2.52 -13.27 31.59
N LYS A 238 3.80 -13.67 31.54
CA LYS A 238 4.24 -15.04 31.87
C LYS A 238 3.90 -15.46 33.31
N GLU A 239 3.77 -14.52 34.25
CA GLU A 239 3.31 -14.84 35.61
C GLU A 239 1.79 -15.10 35.68
N PHE A 240 1.00 -14.51 34.77
CA PHE A 240 -0.47 -14.58 34.79
C PHE A 240 -1.07 -15.64 33.85
N PHE A 241 -0.33 -16.05 32.81
CA PHE A 241 -0.74 -17.10 31.87
C PHE A 241 0.29 -18.24 31.88
N PRO A 242 0.20 -19.19 32.83
CA PRO A 242 1.08 -20.36 32.83
C PRO A 242 0.81 -21.19 31.58
N HIS A 243 1.72 -21.12 30.60
CA HIS A 243 1.59 -21.88 29.36
C HIS A 243 1.66 -23.40 29.65
N PRO A 244 0.78 -24.22 29.03
CA PRO A 244 1.09 -25.63 28.85
C PRO A 244 2.39 -25.73 28.05
N SER A 245 3.21 -26.73 28.38
CA SER A 245 4.53 -27.00 27.80
C SER A 245 4.48 -27.21 26.28
N GLN A 246 4.34 -26.13 25.50
CA GLN A 246 4.67 -26.15 24.09
C GLN A 246 6.18 -25.92 24.01
N SER A 247 6.89 -27.04 23.78
CA SER A 247 8.28 -27.07 23.33
C SER A 247 8.56 -25.90 22.39
N LYS A 248 9.70 -25.22 22.54
CA LYS A 248 10.27 -24.20 21.64
C LYS A 248 10.12 -24.57 20.15
N LYS A 249 8.94 -24.45 19.57
CA LYS A 249 8.75 -24.54 18.14
C LYS A 249 9.16 -23.18 17.61
N ASN A 250 10.06 -23.20 16.63
CA ASN A 250 10.42 -21.99 15.93
C ASN A 250 9.14 -21.38 15.34
N THR A 251 8.99 -20.07 15.47
CA THR A 251 7.86 -19.32 14.92
C THR A 251 8.35 -18.38 13.84
N VAL A 252 7.52 -18.07 12.86
CA VAL A 252 7.86 -17.11 11.82
C VAL A 252 6.65 -16.25 11.48
N PHE A 253 6.84 -14.93 11.44
CA PHE A 253 5.78 -14.00 11.02
C PHE A 253 5.64 -13.94 9.49
N CYS A 254 4.57 -13.35 8.99
CA CYS A 254 4.27 -13.31 7.56
C CYS A 254 5.36 -12.62 6.72
N SER A 255 5.67 -11.37 7.02
CA SER A 255 6.73 -10.58 6.36
C SER A 255 8.13 -11.11 6.67
N GLU A 256 8.32 -11.72 7.83
CA GLU A 256 9.57 -12.41 8.18
C GLU A 256 9.82 -13.61 7.26
N LEU A 257 8.80 -14.44 6.99
CA LEU A 257 8.91 -15.56 6.05
C LEU A 257 9.28 -15.05 4.65
N VAL A 258 8.61 -13.99 4.19
CA VAL A 258 8.93 -13.33 2.90
C VAL A 258 10.39 -12.86 2.89
N SER A 259 10.83 -12.17 3.94
CA SER A 259 12.21 -11.69 4.07
C SER A 259 13.24 -12.82 4.08
N ILE A 260 12.97 -13.92 4.81
CA ILE A 260 13.82 -15.12 4.82
C ILE A 260 13.98 -15.67 3.40
N ILE A 261 12.89 -15.82 2.65
CA ILE A 261 12.93 -16.40 1.31
C ILE A 261 13.79 -15.54 0.38
N TYR A 262 13.54 -14.23 0.28
CA TYR A 262 14.34 -13.36 -0.60
C TYR A 262 15.79 -13.19 -0.13
N LYS A 263 16.05 -13.27 1.18
CA LYS A 263 17.40 -13.28 1.74
C LYS A 263 18.20 -14.50 1.31
N GLU A 264 17.59 -15.69 1.36
CA GLU A 264 18.23 -16.96 0.98
C GLU A 264 18.45 -17.05 -0.54
N ILE A 265 17.59 -16.39 -1.33
CA ILE A 265 17.80 -16.22 -2.76
C ILE A 265 19.02 -15.33 -3.04
N GLY A 266 19.22 -14.29 -2.22
CA GLY A 266 20.35 -13.38 -2.27
C GLY A 266 20.02 -11.96 -2.75
N HIS A 267 18.76 -11.52 -2.64
CA HIS A 267 18.40 -10.14 -2.96
C HIS A 267 19.00 -9.15 -1.96
N LYS A 268 19.49 -8.02 -2.47
CA LYS A 268 20.40 -7.13 -1.74
C LYS A 268 19.75 -6.47 -0.53
N SER A 269 18.51 -6.00 -0.66
CA SER A 269 17.79 -5.32 0.43
C SER A 269 17.50 -6.29 1.58
N PHE A 270 17.23 -7.55 1.25
CA PHE A 270 16.93 -8.60 2.22
C PHE A 270 18.19 -9.21 2.85
N ALA A 271 19.30 -9.30 2.11
CA ALA A 271 20.57 -9.83 2.61
C ALA A 271 21.11 -9.04 3.81
N ASN A 272 20.95 -7.71 3.76
CA ASN A 272 21.43 -6.79 4.79
C ASN A 272 20.41 -6.56 5.92
N ALA A 273 19.16 -7.00 5.74
CA ALA A 273 18.12 -6.88 6.74
C ALA A 273 18.13 -8.05 7.72
N SER A 274 17.66 -7.78 8.94
CA SER A 274 17.28 -8.82 9.89
C SER A 274 15.83 -9.22 9.59
N PRO A 275 15.54 -10.49 9.23
CA PRO A 275 14.20 -10.86 8.78
C PRO A 275 13.10 -10.60 9.80
N ASP A 276 13.42 -10.71 11.08
CA ASP A 276 12.51 -10.40 12.19
C ASP A 276 12.09 -8.92 12.25
N THR A 277 12.84 -8.01 11.60
CA THR A 277 12.54 -6.57 11.49
C THR A 277 11.73 -6.16 10.27
N PHE A 278 11.40 -7.11 9.39
CA PHE A 278 10.65 -6.81 8.18
C PHE A 278 9.16 -6.73 8.49
N THR A 279 8.54 -5.60 8.17
CA THR A 279 7.07 -5.43 8.20
C THR A 279 6.48 -5.61 6.81
N PRO A 280 5.16 -5.89 6.68
CA PRO A 280 4.49 -5.93 5.38
C PRO A 280 4.71 -4.65 4.55
N LEU A 281 4.66 -3.47 5.17
CA LEU A 281 4.97 -2.21 4.51
C LEU A 281 6.43 -2.10 4.06
N ALA A 282 7.37 -2.63 4.83
CA ALA A 282 8.78 -2.70 4.41
C ALA A 282 8.95 -3.57 3.15
N VAL A 283 8.13 -4.62 2.98
CA VAL A 283 8.11 -5.44 1.75
C VAL A 283 7.67 -4.62 0.54
N GLU A 284 6.68 -3.74 0.66
CA GLU A 284 6.22 -2.93 -0.48
C GLU A 284 7.35 -2.02 -1.04
N VAL A 285 8.08 -1.38 -0.14
CA VAL A 285 8.98 -0.27 -0.50
C VAL A 285 10.39 -0.71 -0.87
N VAL A 286 10.70 -2.02 -0.87
CA VAL A 286 12.04 -2.44 -1.30
C VAL A 286 12.24 -2.16 -2.80
N PRO A 287 13.45 -1.73 -3.21
CA PRO A 287 13.76 -1.46 -4.61
C PRO A 287 13.50 -2.65 -5.55
N GLU A 288 13.60 -3.89 -5.04
CA GLU A 288 13.41 -5.11 -5.83
C GLU A 288 12.02 -5.25 -6.48
N PHE A 289 11.01 -4.55 -5.96
CA PHE A 289 9.66 -4.51 -6.53
C PHE A 289 9.34 -3.22 -7.30
N GLY A 290 10.33 -2.33 -7.48
CA GLY A 290 10.18 -1.12 -8.31
C GLY A 290 9.11 -0.12 -7.85
N ASN A 291 8.69 -0.18 -6.58
CA ASN A 291 7.58 0.61 -6.03
C ASN A 291 6.26 0.45 -6.85
N ALA A 292 6.04 -0.73 -7.40
CA ALA A 292 4.84 -1.06 -8.15
C ALA A 292 3.93 -1.97 -7.34
N VAL A 293 2.66 -1.55 -7.18
CA VAL A 293 1.60 -2.37 -6.59
C VAL A 293 0.48 -2.52 -7.60
N TYR A 294 0.15 -3.77 -7.92
CA TYR A 294 -1.01 -4.10 -8.74
C TYR A 294 -2.06 -4.78 -7.87
N TYR A 295 -3.27 -4.24 -7.85
CA TYR A 295 -4.32 -4.78 -7.00
C TYR A 295 -4.98 -6.00 -7.63
N ALA A 296 -4.95 -7.12 -6.90
CA ALA A 296 -5.77 -8.30 -7.16
C ALA A 296 -7.20 -8.12 -6.64
N LYS A 297 -7.36 -7.28 -5.62
CA LYS A 297 -8.64 -6.83 -5.07
C LYS A 297 -8.46 -5.46 -4.42
N GLU A 298 -9.39 -4.55 -4.66
CA GLU A 298 -9.37 -3.19 -4.12
C GLU A 298 -10.81 -2.74 -3.83
N ASN A 299 -11.06 -2.18 -2.65
CA ASN A 299 -12.38 -1.71 -2.23
C ASN A 299 -13.49 -2.76 -2.43
N LYS A 300 -13.19 -4.02 -2.07
CA LYS A 300 -14.08 -5.19 -2.25
C LYS A 300 -14.36 -5.57 -3.70
N ILE A 301 -13.71 -4.93 -4.68
CA ILE A 301 -13.82 -5.26 -6.10
C ILE A 301 -12.70 -6.21 -6.47
N LEU A 302 -13.07 -7.41 -6.95
CA LEU A 302 -12.12 -8.39 -7.46
C LEU A 302 -11.57 -7.92 -8.81
N LEU A 303 -10.25 -7.84 -8.92
CA LEU A 303 -9.52 -7.37 -10.11
C LEU A 303 -8.74 -8.47 -10.83
N LEU A 304 -8.64 -9.65 -10.21
CA LEU A 304 -8.19 -10.87 -10.87
C LEU A 304 -9.17 -11.26 -11.99
N THR A 305 -8.61 -11.50 -13.17
CA THR A 305 -9.31 -11.90 -14.40
C THR A 305 -8.60 -13.08 -15.06
N ASN A 306 -9.28 -13.75 -15.99
CA ASN A 306 -8.77 -14.85 -16.85
C ASN A 306 -7.96 -15.90 -16.09
N ASN A 307 -8.65 -16.94 -15.58
CA ASN A 307 -8.03 -18.06 -14.86
C ASN A 307 -7.11 -17.61 -13.70
N ASP A 308 -7.48 -16.50 -13.04
CA ASP A 308 -6.85 -16.02 -11.82
C ASP A 308 -5.35 -15.65 -11.92
N ARG A 309 -4.89 -15.31 -13.14
CA ARG A 309 -3.47 -14.97 -13.42
C ARG A 309 -3.24 -13.58 -14.00
N THR A 310 -4.31 -12.90 -14.41
CA THR A 310 -4.18 -11.62 -15.10
C THR A 310 -4.91 -10.56 -14.33
N LEU A 311 -4.21 -9.47 -14.03
CA LEU A 311 -4.82 -8.30 -13.42
C LEU A 311 -5.42 -7.42 -14.51
N SER A 312 -6.58 -6.82 -14.24
CA SER A 312 -7.14 -5.85 -15.16
C SER A 312 -6.12 -4.73 -15.39
N ALA A 313 -5.70 -4.53 -16.65
CA ALA A 313 -4.73 -3.50 -17.03
C ALA A 313 -5.20 -2.07 -16.76
N ASN A 314 -6.50 -1.91 -16.52
CA ASN A 314 -7.06 -0.65 -16.07
C ASN A 314 -6.89 -0.61 -14.56
N PRO A 315 -5.92 0.16 -14.00
CA PRO A 315 -6.04 0.56 -12.61
C PRO A 315 -7.45 1.14 -12.48
N LEU A 316 -8.29 0.51 -11.66
CA LEU A 316 -9.60 1.08 -11.38
C LEU A 316 -9.27 2.42 -10.74
N VAL A 317 -9.40 3.50 -11.51
CA VAL A 317 -9.25 4.82 -10.93
C VAL A 317 -10.35 4.90 -9.88
N THR A 318 -9.97 4.82 -8.61
CA THR A 318 -10.94 4.74 -7.52
C THR A 318 -11.81 5.99 -7.56
N ARG A 319 -12.99 5.97 -6.93
CA ARG A 319 -13.82 7.20 -6.85
C ARG A 319 -13.01 8.35 -6.27
N ALA A 320 -12.20 8.06 -5.23
CA ALA A 320 -11.21 8.97 -4.67
C ALA A 320 -10.23 9.48 -5.74
N GLN A 321 -9.53 8.61 -6.47
CA GLN A 321 -8.56 9.05 -7.48
C GLN A 321 -9.20 9.83 -8.64
N LYS A 322 -10.39 9.45 -9.13
CA LYS A 322 -11.11 10.19 -10.17
C LYS A 322 -11.50 11.58 -9.66
N LYS A 323 -11.98 11.64 -8.42
CA LYS A 323 -12.36 12.88 -7.75
C LYS A 323 -11.12 13.74 -7.52
N ILE A 324 -10.02 13.20 -7.02
CA ILE A 324 -8.77 13.93 -6.85
C ILE A 324 -8.22 14.40 -8.20
N GLN A 325 -8.26 13.60 -9.26
CA GLN A 325 -7.87 14.07 -10.58
C GLN A 325 -8.73 15.26 -11.01
N SER A 326 -10.03 15.26 -10.70
CA SER A 326 -10.88 16.43 -10.91
C SER A 326 -10.54 17.61 -9.98
N LEU A 327 -10.04 17.35 -8.77
CA LEU A 327 -9.57 18.37 -7.82
C LEU A 327 -8.18 18.91 -8.18
N LYS A 328 -7.28 18.12 -8.78
CA LYS A 328 -5.98 18.55 -9.29
C LYS A 328 -6.12 19.55 -10.43
N LEU A 329 -7.27 19.58 -11.09
CA LEU A 329 -7.62 20.60 -12.09
C LEU A 329 -8.09 21.91 -11.44
N HIS A 330 -8.31 21.94 -10.12
CA HIS A 330 -8.72 23.12 -9.36
C HIS A 330 -7.65 23.52 -8.32
N ASP A 331 -7.10 24.72 -8.55
CA ASP A 331 -6.53 25.64 -7.56
C ASP A 331 -5.14 25.31 -6.98
N HIS A 332 -4.13 26.03 -7.47
CA HIS A 332 -2.88 26.43 -6.79
C HIS A 332 -2.09 25.41 -5.95
N TRP A 333 -2.27 24.10 -6.09
CA TRP A 333 -1.42 23.10 -5.45
C TRP A 333 -0.07 22.99 -6.17
N VAL A 334 1.02 23.15 -5.42
CA VAL A 334 2.38 22.98 -5.93
C VAL A 334 2.97 21.69 -5.38
N GLN A 335 3.32 20.76 -6.28
CA GLN A 335 3.99 19.52 -5.95
C GLN A 335 5.42 19.80 -5.51
N MET A 336 5.77 19.30 -4.33
CA MET A 336 7.11 19.36 -3.75
C MET A 336 7.74 17.96 -3.76
N PRO A 337 9.03 17.84 -4.12
CA PRO A 337 9.77 16.59 -3.98
C PRO A 337 10.00 16.25 -2.49
N PRO A 338 10.43 15.01 -2.17
CA PRO A 338 10.95 14.66 -0.85
C PRO A 338 11.89 15.74 -0.29
N GLY A 339 11.53 16.30 0.86
CA GLY A 339 12.33 17.32 1.55
C GLY A 339 12.28 18.72 0.93
N GLY A 340 11.38 18.96 -0.03
CA GLY A 340 11.25 20.24 -0.73
C GLY A 340 10.71 21.40 0.13
N GLY A 341 10.15 21.11 1.30
CA GLY A 341 9.64 22.13 2.22
C GLY A 341 8.46 22.93 1.65
N VAL A 342 8.47 24.25 1.89
CA VAL A 342 7.42 25.18 1.45
C VAL A 342 7.88 25.89 0.17
N PRO A 343 7.08 25.91 -0.93
CA PRO A 343 7.44 26.64 -2.14
C PRO A 343 7.48 28.15 -1.91
N GLU A 344 8.33 28.85 -2.66
CA GLU A 344 8.43 30.31 -2.59
C GLU A 344 7.09 30.97 -2.95
N GLY A 345 6.70 32.00 -2.20
CA GLY A 345 5.45 32.73 -2.41
C GLY A 345 4.19 32.02 -1.92
N ALA A 346 4.29 30.84 -1.29
CA ALA A 346 3.14 30.21 -0.63
C ALA A 346 2.50 31.16 0.40
N GLN A 347 1.18 31.22 0.42
CA GLN A 347 0.45 32.05 1.38
C GLN A 347 0.19 31.29 2.68
N LYS A 348 0.61 31.87 3.81
CA LYS A 348 0.42 31.27 5.14
C LYS A 348 -1.05 31.24 5.56
N VAL A 349 -1.43 30.20 6.29
CA VAL A 349 -2.79 30.03 6.84
C VAL A 349 -2.88 30.29 8.34
N GLY A 350 -1.76 30.58 8.99
CA GLY A 350 -1.69 30.85 10.43
C GLY A 350 -0.26 30.81 10.94
N HIS A 351 -0.12 30.64 12.25
CA HIS A 351 1.14 30.39 12.93
C HIS A 351 0.95 29.27 13.97
N ASP A 352 2.00 28.48 14.23
CA ASP A 352 2.01 27.45 15.28
C ASP A 352 2.23 28.09 16.67
N THR A 353 2.24 27.31 17.75
CA THR A 353 2.34 27.82 19.14
C THR A 353 3.61 28.59 19.47
N ASP A 354 4.65 28.45 18.65
CA ASP A 354 5.91 29.19 18.77
C ASP A 354 6.03 30.35 17.77
N GLY A 355 4.94 30.72 17.10
CA GLY A 355 4.88 31.83 16.16
C GLY A 355 5.38 31.52 14.75
N VAL A 356 5.87 30.30 14.49
CA VAL A 356 6.31 29.88 13.15
C VAL A 356 5.12 29.78 12.21
N GLU A 357 5.23 30.37 11.03
CA GLU A 357 4.17 30.36 10.02
C GLU A 357 3.84 28.93 9.57
N ILE A 358 2.55 28.67 9.29
CA ILE A 358 2.07 27.38 8.79
C ILE A 358 1.35 27.52 7.46
N TYR A 359 1.44 26.49 6.64
CA TYR A 359 0.83 26.37 5.31
C TYR A 359 0.02 25.09 5.22
N VAL A 360 -1.00 25.07 4.36
CA VAL A 360 -1.77 23.85 4.10
C VAL A 360 -0.93 22.93 3.23
N ALA A 361 -0.73 21.72 3.71
CA ALA A 361 -0.11 20.66 2.94
C ALA A 361 -1.09 19.50 2.77
N ARG A 362 -0.91 18.75 1.69
CA ARG A 362 -1.55 17.45 1.53
C ARG A 362 -0.55 16.42 1.03
N VAL A 363 -0.78 15.18 1.43
CA VAL A 363 0.07 14.05 1.07
C VAL A 363 -0.81 12.96 0.49
N LYS A 364 -0.34 12.35 -0.58
CA LYS A 364 -0.96 11.15 -1.13
C LYS A 364 -0.48 9.93 -0.33
N ILE A 365 -1.40 9.24 0.34
CA ILE A 365 -1.17 7.96 0.98
C ILE A 365 -2.15 6.98 0.35
N GLY A 366 -1.64 6.02 -0.42
CA GLY A 366 -2.50 5.14 -1.21
C GLY A 366 -3.39 5.85 -2.21
N SER A 367 -4.69 5.57 -2.13
CA SER A 367 -5.70 6.23 -2.94
C SER A 367 -6.22 7.54 -2.32
N ALA A 368 -5.89 7.81 -1.04
CA ALA A 368 -6.34 8.96 -0.29
C ALA A 368 -5.37 10.15 -0.38
N TYR A 369 -5.91 11.34 -0.12
CA TYR A 369 -5.14 12.56 0.10
C TYR A 369 -5.42 13.08 1.51
N ARG A 370 -4.40 12.98 2.36
CA ARG A 370 -4.45 13.38 3.77
C ARG A 370 -4.06 14.86 3.87
N LEU A 371 -4.89 15.64 4.56
CA LEU A 371 -4.63 17.05 4.84
C LEU A 371 -3.82 17.21 6.11
N GLY A 372 -3.01 18.27 6.14
CA GLY A 372 -2.24 18.65 7.31
C GLY A 372 -1.58 20.00 7.14
N LYS A 373 -0.50 20.20 7.91
CA LYS A 373 0.26 21.44 7.95
C LYS A 373 1.71 21.21 7.57
N ILE A 374 2.34 22.24 7.02
CA ILE A 374 3.81 22.33 6.98
C ILE A 374 4.22 23.67 7.58
N ARG A 375 5.28 23.65 8.40
CA ARG A 375 5.82 24.84 9.08
C ARG A 375 6.86 25.52 8.19
N GLN A 376 6.97 26.84 8.26
CA GLN A 376 8.03 27.57 7.55
C GLN A 376 9.40 27.03 7.93
N GLY A 377 10.23 26.72 6.94
CA GLY A 377 11.57 26.14 7.13
C GLY A 377 11.60 24.64 7.43
N ALA A 378 10.46 23.98 7.65
CA ALA A 378 10.39 22.53 7.73
C ALA A 378 10.55 21.90 6.33
N LYS A 379 11.16 20.71 6.28
CA LYS A 379 11.37 19.96 5.03
C LYS A 379 10.17 19.11 4.63
N PHE A 380 9.35 18.74 5.61
CA PHE A 380 8.32 17.71 5.51
C PHE A 380 7.03 18.19 6.18
N PRO A 381 5.85 17.84 5.63
CA PRO A 381 4.57 18.14 6.25
C PRO A 381 4.25 17.17 7.39
N LEU A 382 3.38 17.64 8.28
CA LEU A 382 2.71 16.88 9.33
C LEU A 382 1.26 16.66 8.91
N VAL A 383 0.81 15.41 8.83
CA VAL A 383 -0.57 15.06 8.46
C VAL A 383 -1.22 14.19 9.52
N ASN A 384 -2.56 14.19 9.53
CA ASN A 384 -3.31 13.22 10.29
C ASN A 384 -3.37 11.90 9.54
N TYR A 385 -2.96 10.82 10.21
CA TYR A 385 -3.15 9.48 9.73
C TYR A 385 -3.35 8.52 10.91
N PHE A 386 -4.43 7.74 10.88
CA PHE A 386 -4.81 6.80 11.94
C PHE A 386 -4.77 7.41 13.36
N GLU A 387 -5.45 8.55 13.54
CA GLU A 387 -5.56 9.29 14.82
C GLU A 387 -4.23 9.89 15.35
N ARG A 388 -3.23 10.05 14.48
CA ARG A 388 -1.92 10.61 14.84
C ARG A 388 -1.45 11.70 13.91
N GLU A 389 -0.64 12.59 14.47
CA GLU A 389 0.20 13.51 13.70
C GLU A 389 1.47 12.75 13.28
N ILE A 390 1.69 12.64 11.98
CA ILE A 390 2.87 11.97 11.40
C ILE A 390 3.58 12.88 10.40
N GLU A 391 4.91 12.80 10.39
CA GLU A 391 5.75 13.47 9.39
C GLU A 391 5.89 12.58 8.15
N ILE A 392 5.70 13.15 6.95
CA ILE A 392 5.80 12.42 5.68
C ILE A 392 7.00 12.89 4.87
N ARG A 393 7.87 11.95 4.48
CA ARG A 393 9.18 12.27 3.88
C ARG A 393 9.29 12.04 2.38
N TYR A 394 8.30 11.41 1.76
CA TYR A 394 8.34 10.99 0.35
C TYR A 394 7.68 11.96 -0.64
N GLY A 395 7.47 13.21 -0.24
CA GLY A 395 6.93 14.28 -1.08
C GLY A 395 5.49 14.64 -0.74
N HIS A 396 5.08 15.85 -1.15
CA HIS A 396 3.81 16.47 -0.73
C HIS A 396 3.38 17.56 -1.69
N GLU A 397 2.16 18.07 -1.53
CA GLU A 397 1.69 19.27 -2.21
C GLU A 397 1.40 20.37 -1.19
N VAL A 398 1.69 21.63 -1.53
CA VAL A 398 1.37 22.80 -0.71
C VAL A 398 0.38 23.68 -1.47
N LEU A 399 -0.66 24.16 -0.77
CA LEU A 399 -1.59 25.14 -1.33
C LEU A 399 -0.89 26.50 -1.43
N HIS A 400 -0.62 26.94 -2.65
CA HIS A 400 0.21 28.11 -2.91
C HIS A 400 -0.54 29.44 -2.76
N SER A 401 -1.78 29.52 -3.25
CA SER A 401 -2.59 30.74 -3.22
C SER A 401 -3.89 30.54 -2.45
N LEU A 402 -4.25 31.54 -1.67
CA LEU A 402 -5.51 31.73 -0.96
C LEU A 402 -6.29 32.91 -1.56
N GLU A 403 -5.93 33.36 -2.77
CA GLU A 403 -6.67 34.37 -3.51
C GLU A 403 -8.14 33.94 -3.66
N ASP A 404 -9.05 34.91 -3.55
CA ASP A 404 -10.49 34.67 -3.58
C ASP A 404 -11.02 33.64 -2.57
N THR A 405 -10.30 33.44 -1.46
CA THR A 405 -10.78 32.63 -0.34
C THR A 405 -10.95 33.44 0.96
N MET A 406 -11.75 32.91 1.87
CA MET A 406 -11.96 33.44 3.21
C MET A 406 -12.17 32.31 4.21
N TRP A 407 -11.82 32.55 5.47
CA TRP A 407 -12.12 31.63 6.56
C TRP A 407 -13.53 31.89 7.08
N VAL A 408 -14.35 30.85 7.12
CA VAL A 408 -15.73 30.89 7.62
C VAL A 408 -15.82 30.02 8.86
N GLU A 409 -16.34 30.57 9.95
CA GLU A 409 -16.53 29.82 11.20
C GLU A 409 -17.66 28.81 11.08
N ASP A 410 -17.43 27.61 11.62
CA ASP A 410 -18.42 26.56 11.63
C ASP A 410 -18.23 25.58 12.80
N LYS A 411 -19.17 24.65 12.95
CA LYS A 411 -19.17 23.68 14.05
C LYS A 411 -19.88 22.36 13.76
N ASN A 412 -19.59 21.36 14.60
CA ASN A 412 -20.28 20.07 14.68
C ASN A 412 -20.31 19.28 13.36
N GLY A 413 -19.27 19.38 12.55
CA GLY A 413 -19.15 18.71 11.25
C GLY A 413 -19.89 19.41 10.11
N ASN A 414 -20.49 20.57 10.34
CA ASN A 414 -21.04 21.39 9.26
C ASN A 414 -19.91 21.92 8.35
N VAL A 415 -20.21 22.00 7.06
CA VAL A 415 -19.30 22.48 6.03
C VAL A 415 -20.03 23.57 5.26
N PRO A 416 -19.54 24.83 5.26
CA PRO A 416 -20.20 25.92 4.57
C PRO A 416 -20.28 25.70 3.06
N ALA A 417 -21.21 26.39 2.41
CA ALA A 417 -21.23 26.46 0.95
C ALA A 417 -19.91 27.05 0.43
N HIS A 418 -19.47 26.56 -0.74
CA HIS A 418 -18.22 26.99 -1.39
C HIS A 418 -16.93 26.66 -0.60
N ALA A 419 -16.98 25.72 0.34
CA ALA A 419 -15.79 25.21 0.99
C ALA A 419 -14.80 24.60 -0.02
N VAL A 420 -13.50 24.84 0.19
CA VAL A 420 -12.41 24.37 -0.68
C VAL A 420 -12.17 22.88 -0.44
N GLU A 421 -12.50 22.05 -1.44
CA GLU A 421 -12.20 20.62 -1.45
C GLU A 421 -10.69 20.40 -1.67
N ALA A 422 -10.03 19.71 -0.75
CA ALA A 422 -8.56 19.63 -0.75
C ALA A 422 -8.00 18.21 -0.55
N GLY A 423 -8.79 17.29 -0.01
CA GLY A 423 -8.39 15.90 0.18
C GLY A 423 -9.56 14.95 0.00
N CYS A 424 -9.29 13.66 0.12
CA CYS A 424 -10.33 12.66 0.24
C CYS A 424 -9.83 11.39 0.92
N GLU A 425 -10.75 10.67 1.54
CA GLU A 425 -10.56 9.30 2.01
C GLU A 425 -10.49 8.30 0.84
N GLU A 426 -10.07 7.08 1.14
CA GLU A 426 -10.07 5.94 0.21
C GLU A 426 -11.47 5.66 -0.37
N ASP A 427 -12.53 5.80 0.45
CA ASP A 427 -13.92 5.61 0.02
C ASP A 427 -14.46 6.75 -0.89
N GLY A 428 -13.66 7.80 -1.10
CA GLY A 428 -13.99 8.98 -1.88
C GLY A 428 -14.67 10.10 -1.10
N THR A 429 -14.85 9.95 0.22
CA THR A 429 -15.34 11.03 1.08
C THR A 429 -14.38 12.21 1.02
N CYS A 430 -14.88 13.37 0.59
CA CYS A 430 -14.05 14.56 0.42
C CYS A 430 -13.78 15.27 1.75
N PHE A 431 -12.57 15.82 1.86
CA PHE A 431 -12.17 16.71 2.93
C PHE A 431 -12.08 18.15 2.46
N TYR A 432 -12.55 19.03 3.32
CA TYR A 432 -12.45 20.47 3.17
C TYR A 432 -11.37 21.01 4.09
N ILE A 433 -10.67 22.04 3.64
CA ILE A 433 -9.59 22.65 4.44
C ILE A 433 -10.21 23.29 5.68
N ALA A 434 -9.80 22.81 6.85
CA ALA A 434 -10.18 23.40 8.12
C ALA A 434 -8.94 23.79 8.93
N ARG A 435 -9.09 24.80 9.79
CA ARG A 435 -8.12 25.13 10.83
C ARG A 435 -8.79 25.29 12.18
N VAL A 436 -8.03 24.99 13.22
CA VAL A 436 -8.48 25.08 14.62
C VAL A 436 -7.44 25.84 15.42
N ALA A 437 -7.89 26.69 16.34
CA ALA A 437 -7.03 27.30 17.34
C ALA A 437 -6.47 26.21 18.28
N VAL A 438 -5.16 26.22 18.52
CA VAL A 438 -4.43 25.22 19.31
C VAL A 438 -3.56 25.87 20.39
N GLY A 439 -3.06 25.07 21.34
CA GLY A 439 -2.14 25.57 22.37
C GLY A 439 -2.79 26.24 23.59
N HIS A 440 -4.11 26.37 23.63
CA HIS A 440 -4.83 26.86 24.81
C HIS A 440 -4.99 25.75 25.86
N HIS A 441 -3.93 25.46 26.62
CA HIS A 441 -4.07 24.75 27.88
C HIS A 441 -4.59 25.73 28.94
N GLY A 442 -5.90 25.70 29.15
CA GLY A 442 -6.61 26.62 30.04
C GLY A 442 -6.14 26.57 31.49
N LEU A 443 -5.71 27.74 31.97
CA LEU A 443 -5.98 28.19 33.34
C LEU A 443 -6.71 29.54 33.40
N PHE A 444 -6.84 30.25 32.27
CA PHE A 444 -7.58 31.51 32.19
C PHE A 444 -8.61 31.45 31.06
N GLN A 445 -9.87 31.18 31.43
CA GLN A 445 -11.06 31.14 30.55
C GLN A 445 -11.49 32.54 30.07
N GLY A 446 -10.57 33.35 29.56
CA GLY A 446 -10.86 34.74 29.17
C GLY A 446 -10.21 35.23 27.88
N PHE A 447 -9.38 34.42 27.21
CA PHE A 447 -8.82 34.77 25.91
C PHE A 447 -9.72 34.27 24.78
N ASP A 448 -9.89 35.12 23.78
CA ASP A 448 -10.72 34.89 22.60
C ASP A 448 -10.28 33.61 21.89
N LYS A 449 -11.20 32.63 21.72
CA LYS A 449 -10.92 31.35 21.05
C LYS A 449 -10.56 31.50 19.56
N HIS A 450 -10.66 32.72 19.06
CA HIS A 450 -10.49 33.09 17.65
C HIS A 450 -9.15 33.81 17.40
N GLU A 451 -8.35 34.08 18.44
CA GLU A 451 -7.01 34.65 18.32
C GLU A 451 -5.96 33.72 18.95
N GLY A 452 -4.99 33.27 18.14
CA GLY A 452 -3.91 32.43 18.65
C GLY A 452 -3.23 31.60 17.57
N ALA A 453 -2.49 30.60 18.04
CA ALA A 453 -1.85 29.61 17.18
C ALA A 453 -2.90 28.70 16.54
N TYR A 454 -2.64 28.26 15.32
CA TYR A 454 -3.51 27.41 14.53
C TYR A 454 -2.81 26.11 14.15
N SER A 455 -3.61 25.06 13.99
CA SER A 455 -3.25 23.90 13.18
C SER A 455 -4.29 23.73 12.07
N CYS A 456 -3.88 23.26 10.90
CA CYS A 456 -4.76 23.02 9.76
C CYS A 456 -4.78 21.54 9.35
N GLY A 457 -5.93 21.09 8.87
CA GLY A 457 -6.23 19.71 8.52
C GLY A 457 -7.53 19.64 7.74
N GLY A 458 -8.36 18.63 8.02
CA GLY A 458 -9.57 18.34 7.27
C GLY A 458 -10.84 18.36 8.10
N VAL A 459 -11.95 18.77 7.49
CA VAL A 459 -13.31 18.50 7.97
C VAL A 459 -14.09 17.78 6.87
N ALA A 460 -15.00 16.90 7.27
CA ALA A 460 -16.01 16.35 6.38
C ALA A 460 -17.32 16.15 7.16
N ILE A 461 -18.43 16.07 6.42
CA ILE A 461 -19.79 15.98 6.97
C ILE A 461 -19.94 14.79 7.93
N ASN A 462 -19.26 13.67 7.65
CA ASN A 462 -19.28 12.46 8.47
C ASN A 462 -18.32 12.49 9.67
N LEU A 463 -17.38 13.44 9.75
CA LEU A 463 -16.39 13.49 10.84
C LEU A 463 -16.94 14.08 12.13
N LYS A 464 -18.07 14.81 12.08
CA LYS A 464 -18.68 15.53 13.23
C LYS A 464 -17.79 16.63 13.85
N GLY A 465 -16.69 16.99 13.18
CA GLY A 465 -15.74 18.02 13.60
C GLY A 465 -14.54 18.10 12.67
N ALA A 466 -13.68 19.08 12.88
CA ALA A 466 -12.40 19.21 12.19
C ALA A 466 -11.35 18.33 12.87
N ARG A 467 -10.50 17.69 12.06
CA ARG A 467 -9.37 16.88 12.50
C ARG A 467 -8.08 17.54 12.04
N VAL A 468 -7.23 17.93 12.99
CA VAL A 468 -5.95 18.62 12.70
C VAL A 468 -4.78 17.94 13.41
N PRO A 469 -3.60 17.85 12.77
CA PRO A 469 -2.40 17.29 13.41
C PRO A 469 -1.84 18.28 14.43
N PHE A 470 -1.69 17.86 15.69
CA PHE A 470 -1.09 18.71 16.71
C PHE A 470 -0.48 17.90 17.87
N GLY A 471 0.79 18.16 18.19
CA GLY A 471 1.43 17.63 19.40
C GLY A 471 1.57 16.10 19.40
N GLY A 472 1.83 15.51 18.23
CA GLY A 472 1.97 14.07 18.03
C GLY A 472 0.65 13.29 17.98
N LYS A 473 -0.49 13.98 17.96
CA LYS A 473 -1.84 13.39 17.97
C LYS A 473 -2.74 14.02 16.91
N GLU A 474 -3.79 13.30 16.52
CA GLU A 474 -4.94 13.90 15.86
C GLU A 474 -5.78 14.63 16.91
N LEU A 475 -5.93 15.94 16.74
CA LEU A 475 -6.86 16.74 17.52
C LEU A 475 -8.21 16.78 16.80
N HIS A 476 -9.28 16.44 17.51
CA HIS A 476 -10.66 16.50 17.00
C HIS A 476 -11.43 17.61 17.70
N GLU A 477 -11.85 18.61 16.93
CA GLU A 477 -12.49 19.82 17.45
C GLU A 477 -13.83 20.09 16.80
N THR A 478 -14.79 20.49 17.62
CA THR A 478 -16.17 20.73 17.19
C THR A 478 -16.41 22.17 16.75
N VAL A 479 -15.49 23.09 17.02
CA VAL A 479 -15.53 24.50 16.57
C VAL A 479 -14.26 24.77 15.78
N TYR A 480 -14.42 25.27 14.55
CA TYR A 480 -13.32 25.41 13.61
C TYR A 480 -13.64 26.48 12.55
N GLN A 481 -12.65 26.77 11.71
CA GLN A 481 -12.82 27.61 10.53
C GLN A 481 -12.59 26.77 9.27
N VAL A 482 -13.44 26.92 8.28
CA VAL A 482 -13.36 26.26 6.97
C VAL A 482 -12.95 27.28 5.92
N LEU A 483 -11.97 26.93 5.08
CA LEU A 483 -11.58 27.78 3.96
C LEU A 483 -12.65 27.67 2.87
N CYS A 484 -13.21 28.80 2.45
CA CYS A 484 -14.27 28.88 1.44
C CYS A 484 -13.90 29.89 0.36
N HIS A 485 -14.36 29.70 -0.87
CA HIS A 485 -14.26 30.72 -1.91
C HIS A 485 -15.17 31.92 -1.56
N LYS A 486 -14.71 33.14 -1.86
CA LYS A 486 -15.51 34.36 -1.77
C LYS A 486 -16.61 34.30 -2.82
N GLN A 487 -17.79 34.81 -2.48
CA GLN A 487 -18.94 34.93 -3.39
C GLN A 487 -18.89 36.21 -4.23
#